data_AF-A0A7X7YGG0-F1
#
_entry.id   AF-A0A7X7YGG0-F1
#
_cell.length_a   1.000
_cell.length_b   1.000
_cell.length_c   1.000
_cell.angle_alpha   90.00
_cell.angle_beta   90.00
_cell.angle_gamma   90.00
#
_symmetry.space_group_name_H-M   'P 1'
#
loop_
_entity.id
_entity.type
_entity.pdbx_description
1 polymer ?
#
loop_
_entity_poly.entity_id
_entity_poly.type
_entity_poly.pdbx_seq_one_letter_code
_entity_poly.pdbx_strand_id
1 'polypeptide(L)'
;MSALAWAGLLLAAATPTPTPTPTPVPTSPIGILLNKGGSTSAPRGQSLAEVARHIKLKLPADQPRRLDNAAVKSLAEGVQLTTAKPAHSSGQSSLASGFDESRKRYWQQAYAEARARIPAQEKQVADLQSEAARLQQDFYRWDDPAYRDGVIKPAWDRALAQLAEAKKELEALRKGPEVVLAAADREGVPPGWFREPLPPARAGRVQPRPPQETPPPGTTPTPRRPPTPTPIRPGGSEGGS
;
A
#
# COMPACT_ATOMS: atom_id res chain seq x y z
N MET A 1 -48.95 28.20 15.09
CA MET A 1 -47.95 29.28 14.94
C MET A 1 -47.07 29.24 16.17
N SER A 2 -45.90 28.61 16.07
CA SER A 2 -44.95 28.51 17.18
C SER A 2 -43.56 28.76 16.64
N ALA A 3 -43.02 29.92 16.99
CA ALA A 3 -41.64 30.32 16.77
C ALA A 3 -40.84 30.04 18.05
N LEU A 4 -39.67 29.41 17.92
CA LEU A 4 -38.60 29.35 18.92
C LEU A 4 -37.32 29.03 18.15
N ALA A 5 -36.54 30.07 17.85
CA ALA A 5 -35.39 30.52 18.65
C ALA A 5 -34.13 29.70 18.33
N TRP A 6 -33.43 30.16 17.28
CA TRP A 6 -32.08 29.72 16.93
C TRP A 6 -31.08 30.38 17.88
N ALA A 7 -30.41 29.59 18.72
CA ALA A 7 -29.27 30.03 19.50
C ALA A 7 -27.99 29.75 18.71
N GLY A 8 -27.37 30.82 18.20
CA GLY A 8 -26.06 30.79 17.55
C GLY A 8 -24.95 30.64 18.59
N LEU A 9 -24.15 29.58 18.45
CA LEU A 9 -22.92 29.40 19.20
C LEU A 9 -21.74 29.82 18.31
N LEU A 10 -21.08 30.92 18.69
CA LEU A 10 -19.88 31.45 18.05
C LEU A 10 -18.69 30.52 18.37
N LEU A 11 -18.08 29.96 17.32
CA LEU A 11 -16.86 29.17 17.41
C LEU A 11 -15.64 30.11 17.38
N ALA A 12 -14.92 30.21 18.49
CA ALA A 12 -13.66 30.94 18.57
C ALA A 12 -12.56 30.16 17.83
N ALA A 13 -12.02 30.72 16.77
CA ALA A 13 -10.89 30.15 16.03
C ALA A 13 -9.59 30.36 16.82
N ALA A 14 -8.95 29.27 17.25
CA ALA A 14 -7.62 29.29 17.83
C ALA A 14 -6.58 29.53 16.71
N THR A 15 -5.80 30.61 16.84
CA THR A 15 -4.65 30.91 15.98
C THR A 15 -3.51 29.92 16.25
N PRO A 16 -2.94 29.25 15.22
CA PRO A 16 -1.81 28.34 15.42
C PRO A 16 -0.52 29.09 15.74
N THR A 17 0.15 28.69 16.82
CA THR A 17 1.49 29.15 17.23
C THR A 17 2.54 28.69 16.21
N PRO A 18 3.44 29.58 15.72
CA PRO A 18 4.51 29.18 14.81
C PRO A 18 5.55 28.28 15.51
N THR A 19 5.80 27.12 14.91
CA THR A 19 6.84 26.17 15.32
C THR A 19 8.24 26.74 15.01
N PRO A 20 9.20 26.74 15.96
CA PRO A 20 10.56 27.20 15.69
C PRO A 20 11.28 26.28 14.70
N THR A 21 11.91 26.88 13.69
CA THR A 21 12.74 26.23 12.69
C THR A 21 14.00 25.62 13.33
N PRO A 22 14.31 24.32 13.13
CA PRO A 22 15.53 23.73 13.65
C PRO A 22 16.76 24.26 12.90
N THR A 23 17.72 24.78 13.66
CA THR A 23 19.04 25.19 13.18
C THR A 23 19.86 23.95 12.78
N PRO A 24 20.45 23.89 11.57
CA PRO A 24 21.29 22.77 11.17
C PRO A 24 22.60 22.76 11.97
N VAL A 25 22.92 21.61 12.58
CA VAL A 25 24.17 21.35 13.30
C VAL A 25 25.27 21.03 12.27
N PRO A 26 26.45 21.68 12.33
CA PRO A 26 27.55 21.36 11.42
C PRO A 26 28.11 19.96 11.68
N THR A 27 28.10 19.13 10.64
CA THR A 27 28.67 17.77 10.62
C THR A 27 30.20 17.83 10.68
N SER A 28 30.78 17.23 11.72
CA SER A 28 32.23 17.00 11.81
C SER A 28 32.73 16.15 10.64
N PRO A 29 33.89 16.45 10.03
CA PRO A 29 34.45 15.61 8.98
C PRO A 29 34.84 14.24 9.56
N ILE A 30 34.26 13.20 8.99
CA ILE A 30 34.63 11.80 9.19
C ILE A 30 36.08 11.64 8.74
N GLY A 31 36.98 11.38 9.69
CA GLY A 31 38.35 10.97 9.43
C GLY A 31 38.36 9.59 8.80
N ILE A 32 38.39 9.53 7.46
CA ILE A 32 38.64 8.29 6.73
C ILE A 32 40.13 7.96 6.88
N LEU A 33 40.44 7.14 7.89
CA LEU A 33 41.67 6.38 8.01
C LEU A 33 41.80 5.44 6.81
N LEU A 34 42.48 5.89 5.75
CA LEU A 34 42.90 5.03 4.67
C LEU A 34 44.32 4.53 4.95
N ASN A 35 44.37 3.38 5.63
CA ASN A 35 45.57 2.57 5.76
C ASN A 35 45.92 2.00 4.38
N LYS A 36 47.03 2.43 3.77
CA LYS A 36 47.64 1.74 2.63
C LYS A 36 49.16 1.84 2.71
N GLY A 37 49.76 0.71 3.10
CA GLY A 37 51.20 0.49 2.99
C GLY A 37 51.67 0.52 1.54
N GLY A 38 52.88 1.03 1.35
CA GLY A 38 53.56 1.11 0.06
C GLY A 38 54.43 2.35 0.00
N SER A 39 55.66 2.22 0.48
CA SER A 39 56.71 3.25 0.45
C SER A 39 56.96 3.79 -0.96
N THR A 40 56.79 5.10 -1.15
CA THR A 40 57.76 5.98 -1.81
C THR A 40 57.40 7.42 -1.43
N SER A 41 58.43 8.18 -1.08
CA SER A 41 58.46 9.56 -0.59
C SER A 41 57.27 10.46 -0.98
N ALA A 42 56.56 11.00 0.00
CA ALA A 42 55.62 12.09 -0.17
C ALA A 42 56.38 13.42 -0.40
N PRO A 43 56.17 14.15 -1.50
CA PRO A 43 56.47 15.57 -1.51
C PRO A 43 55.47 16.27 -0.58
N ARG A 44 55.94 16.63 0.63
CA ARG A 44 55.25 17.55 1.53
C ARG A 44 54.95 18.84 0.76
N GLY A 45 53.67 19.24 0.74
CA GLY A 45 53.29 20.63 0.51
C GLY A 45 52.22 20.92 -0.53
N GLN A 46 51.75 19.94 -1.32
CA GLN A 46 50.71 20.24 -2.31
C GLN A 46 49.31 20.02 -1.72
N SER A 47 48.63 21.12 -1.42
CA SER A 47 47.21 21.13 -1.07
C SER A 47 46.39 20.55 -2.24
N LEU A 48 45.36 19.76 -1.94
CA LEU A 48 44.39 19.28 -2.95
C LEU A 48 43.79 20.45 -3.76
N ALA A 49 43.65 21.63 -3.16
CA ALA A 49 43.19 22.84 -3.85
C ALA A 49 44.22 23.35 -4.88
N GLU A 50 45.50 23.08 -4.67
CA GLU A 50 46.60 23.50 -5.53
C GLU A 50 46.78 22.55 -6.72
N VAL A 51 46.54 21.26 -6.50
CA VAL A 51 46.38 20.25 -7.55
C VAL A 51 45.16 20.56 -8.42
N ALA A 52 44.02 20.93 -7.81
CA ALA A 52 42.81 21.29 -8.55
C ALA A 52 42.97 22.55 -9.42
N ARG A 53 43.81 23.52 -9.02
CA ARG A 53 44.12 24.72 -9.82
C ARG A 53 45.03 24.43 -11.02
N HIS A 54 45.87 23.39 -10.94
CA HIS A 54 46.73 22.97 -12.04
C HIS A 54 46.01 22.12 -13.08
N ILE A 55 44.89 21.47 -12.71
CA ILE A 55 44.03 20.77 -13.64
C ILE A 55 43.14 21.80 -14.36
N LYS A 56 43.72 22.51 -15.32
CA LYS A 56 42.96 23.26 -16.34
C LYS A 56 42.24 22.26 -17.23
N LEU A 57 41.12 21.72 -16.75
CA LEU A 57 40.10 21.16 -17.64
C LEU A 57 39.58 22.33 -18.48
N LYS A 58 40.06 22.42 -19.72
CA LYS A 58 39.57 23.37 -20.71
C LYS A 58 38.12 22.98 -21.02
N LEU A 59 37.18 23.55 -20.28
CA LEU A 59 35.77 23.46 -20.61
C LEU A 59 35.47 24.50 -21.69
N PRO A 60 35.06 24.11 -22.91
CA PRO A 60 34.53 25.06 -23.87
C PRO A 60 33.22 25.63 -23.30
N ALA A 61 33.11 26.95 -23.25
CA ALA A 61 32.03 27.67 -22.55
C ALA A 61 30.67 27.62 -23.25
N ASP A 62 30.51 26.84 -24.33
CA ASP A 62 29.43 27.06 -25.30
C ASP A 62 28.67 25.79 -25.74
N GLN A 63 28.59 24.76 -24.89
CA GLN A 63 27.69 23.62 -25.13
C GLN A 63 26.94 23.15 -23.88
N PRO A 64 25.67 22.69 -24.04
CA PRO A 64 24.88 22.15 -22.94
C PRO A 64 25.54 20.90 -22.36
N ARG A 65 25.58 20.82 -21.03
CA ARG A 65 26.26 19.80 -20.23
C ARG A 65 25.62 18.41 -20.42
N ARG A 66 25.95 17.72 -21.51
CA ARG A 66 25.70 16.28 -21.66
C ARG A 66 26.98 15.50 -21.39
N LEU A 67 27.02 14.87 -20.21
CA LEU A 67 28.05 13.90 -19.85
C LEU A 67 27.72 12.56 -20.51
N ASP A 68 27.99 12.46 -21.80
CA ASP A 68 27.86 11.21 -22.53
C ASP A 68 29.18 10.41 -22.39
N ASN A 69 29.13 9.08 -22.45
CA ASN A 69 30.33 8.21 -22.34
C ASN A 69 31.43 8.56 -23.37
N ALA A 70 31.06 9.19 -24.49
CA ALA A 70 31.99 9.73 -25.47
C ALA A 70 32.72 11.00 -24.98
N ALA A 71 32.01 11.91 -24.30
CA ALA A 71 32.56 13.15 -23.76
C ALA A 71 33.58 12.90 -22.64
N VAL A 72 33.37 11.85 -21.84
CA VAL A 72 34.31 11.42 -20.80
C VAL A 72 35.64 10.94 -21.39
N LYS A 73 35.61 10.31 -22.58
CA LYS A 73 36.83 9.88 -23.28
C LYS A 73 37.64 11.04 -23.87
N SER A 74 36.97 12.09 -24.37
CA SER A 74 37.66 13.27 -24.92
C SER A 74 38.23 14.20 -23.85
N LEU A 75 37.61 14.27 -22.66
CA LEU A 75 38.13 15.04 -21.51
C LEU A 75 39.30 14.34 -20.80
N ALA A 76 39.60 13.09 -21.19
CA ALA A 76 40.62 12.24 -20.58
C ALA A 76 41.97 12.24 -21.33
N GLU A 77 42.10 12.98 -22.44
CA GLU A 77 43.38 13.10 -23.14
C GLU A 77 44.40 13.85 -22.25
N GLY A 78 45.29 13.08 -21.60
CA GLY A 78 46.38 13.59 -20.77
C GLY A 78 46.30 13.26 -19.28
N VAL A 79 45.22 12.62 -18.80
CA VAL A 79 45.13 12.11 -17.43
C VAL A 79 45.08 10.59 -17.46
N GLN A 80 46.02 9.92 -16.79
CA GLN A 80 45.96 8.47 -16.61
C GLN A 80 44.71 8.14 -15.79
N LEU A 81 43.61 7.77 -16.46
CA LEU A 81 42.53 7.07 -15.79
C LEU A 81 43.08 5.72 -15.37
N THR A 82 43.32 5.56 -14.07
CA THR A 82 43.37 4.25 -13.43
C THR A 82 41.99 3.62 -13.54
N THR A 83 41.69 3.04 -14.70
CA THR A 83 40.61 2.08 -14.82
C THR A 83 40.96 0.89 -13.95
N ALA A 84 40.40 0.88 -12.74
CA ALA A 84 40.36 -0.32 -11.94
C ALA A 84 39.71 -1.41 -12.81
N LYS A 85 40.50 -2.46 -13.10
CA LYS A 85 40.00 -3.71 -13.68
C LYS A 85 38.73 -4.08 -12.91
N PRO A 86 37.56 -4.23 -13.56
CA PRO A 86 36.37 -4.64 -12.86
C PRO A 86 36.65 -6.03 -12.30
N ALA A 87 36.94 -6.10 -11.00
CA ALA A 87 36.83 -7.34 -10.28
C ALA A 87 35.36 -7.71 -10.39
N HIS A 88 35.06 -8.78 -11.12
CA HIS A 88 33.74 -9.40 -11.10
C HIS A 88 33.38 -9.65 -9.63
N SER A 89 32.54 -8.79 -9.06
CA SER A 89 31.98 -8.96 -7.72
C SER A 89 30.85 -9.99 -7.80
N SER A 90 31.18 -11.22 -8.20
CA SER A 90 30.24 -12.35 -8.28
C SER A 90 30.02 -13.03 -6.92
N GLY A 91 30.11 -12.28 -5.81
CA GLY A 91 30.11 -12.85 -4.45
C GLY A 91 29.17 -12.21 -3.43
N GLN A 92 28.55 -11.05 -3.74
CA GLN A 92 27.62 -10.37 -2.80
C GLN A 92 26.18 -10.28 -3.34
N SER A 93 25.91 -10.86 -4.50
CA SER A 93 24.59 -10.73 -5.16
C SER A 93 23.49 -11.55 -4.49
N SER A 94 23.78 -12.62 -3.73
CA SER A 94 22.72 -13.50 -3.20
C SER A 94 21.88 -12.87 -2.08
N LEU A 95 22.48 -12.06 -1.19
CA LEU A 95 21.76 -11.38 -0.11
C LEU A 95 20.98 -10.15 -0.60
N ALA A 96 21.58 -9.34 -1.50
CA ALA A 96 20.90 -8.22 -2.13
C ALA A 96 19.77 -8.67 -3.07
N SER A 97 19.99 -9.76 -3.82
CA SER A 97 18.98 -10.36 -4.70
C SER A 97 17.79 -10.93 -3.92
N GLY A 98 18.01 -11.50 -2.73
CA GLY A 98 16.92 -11.96 -1.86
C GLY A 98 16.06 -10.82 -1.29
N PHE A 99 16.67 -9.68 -0.98
CA PHE A 99 15.95 -8.47 -0.53
C PHE A 99 15.10 -7.88 -1.66
N ASP A 100 15.68 -7.73 -2.85
CA ASP A 100 14.95 -7.22 -4.02
C ASP A 100 13.81 -8.15 -4.44
N GLU A 101 14.00 -9.47 -4.39
CA GLU A 101 12.96 -10.46 -4.68
C GLU A 101 11.81 -10.40 -3.65
N SER A 102 12.13 -10.24 -2.37
CA SER A 102 11.10 -10.12 -1.31
C SER A 102 10.29 -8.84 -1.47
N ARG A 103 10.98 -7.72 -1.78
CA ARG A 103 10.35 -6.43 -2.05
C ARG A 103 9.50 -6.48 -3.32
N LYS A 104 9.98 -7.12 -4.38
CA LYS A 104 9.23 -7.37 -5.62
C LYS A 104 7.94 -8.12 -5.34
N ARG A 105 7.99 -9.21 -4.56
CA ARG A 105 6.80 -9.98 -4.20
C ARG A 105 5.80 -9.17 -3.39
N TYR A 106 6.27 -8.37 -2.43
CA TYR A 106 5.41 -7.48 -1.66
C TYR A 106 4.60 -6.55 -2.57
N TRP A 107 5.27 -5.85 -3.50
CA TRP A 107 4.61 -4.92 -4.42
C TRP A 107 3.70 -5.63 -5.44
N GLN A 108 4.15 -6.77 -5.97
CA GLN A 108 3.32 -7.59 -6.86
C GLN A 108 2.06 -8.10 -6.16
N GLN A 109 2.18 -8.54 -4.91
CA GLN A 109 1.05 -9.00 -4.11
C GLN A 109 0.09 -7.85 -3.79
N ALA A 110 0.60 -6.71 -3.33
CA ALA A 110 -0.23 -5.52 -3.05
C ALA A 110 -1.02 -5.09 -4.29
N TYR A 111 -0.38 -5.09 -5.47
CA TYR A 111 -1.02 -4.76 -6.74
C TYR A 111 -2.05 -5.81 -7.16
N ALA A 112 -1.73 -7.10 -7.02
CA ALA A 112 -2.64 -8.19 -7.33
C ALA A 112 -3.89 -8.16 -6.42
N GLU A 113 -3.71 -7.92 -5.13
CA GLU A 113 -4.79 -7.78 -4.15
C GLU A 113 -5.69 -6.58 -4.48
N ALA A 114 -5.10 -5.43 -4.82
CA ALA A 114 -5.86 -4.25 -5.23
C ALA A 114 -6.75 -4.54 -6.45
N ARG A 115 -6.22 -5.27 -7.45
CA ARG A 115 -7.00 -5.67 -8.64
C ARG A 115 -8.02 -6.75 -8.36
N ALA A 116 -7.72 -7.70 -7.47
CA ALA A 116 -8.59 -8.83 -7.17
C ALA A 116 -9.92 -8.41 -6.51
N ARG A 117 -9.97 -7.24 -5.87
CA ARG A 117 -11.20 -6.71 -5.24
C ARG A 117 -12.20 -6.14 -6.25
N ILE A 118 -11.72 -5.67 -7.41
CA ILE A 118 -12.54 -5.07 -8.47
C ILE A 118 -13.66 -6.01 -8.94
N PRO A 119 -13.42 -7.25 -9.37
CA PRO A 119 -14.48 -8.12 -9.89
C PRO A 119 -15.54 -8.46 -8.83
N ALA A 120 -15.16 -8.56 -7.56
CA ALA A 120 -16.11 -8.79 -6.47
C ALA A 120 -17.06 -7.58 -6.31
N GLN A 121 -16.51 -6.37 -6.36
CA GLN A 121 -17.31 -5.14 -6.30
C GLN A 121 -18.19 -4.95 -7.54
N GLU A 122 -17.68 -5.28 -8.73
CA GLU A 122 -18.46 -5.23 -9.98
C GLU A 122 -19.66 -6.17 -9.92
N LYS A 123 -19.48 -7.37 -9.36
CA LYS A 123 -20.59 -8.30 -9.12
C LYS A 123 -21.62 -7.69 -8.16
N GLN A 124 -21.18 -7.09 -7.06
CA GLN A 124 -22.09 -6.45 -6.11
C GLN A 124 -22.91 -5.31 -6.75
N VAL A 125 -22.28 -4.51 -7.62
CA VAL A 125 -22.99 -3.47 -8.38
C VAL A 125 -24.04 -4.10 -9.31
N ALA A 126 -23.72 -5.19 -9.99
CA ALA A 126 -24.65 -5.90 -10.87
C ALA A 126 -25.83 -6.53 -10.10
N ASP A 127 -25.58 -7.09 -8.93
CA ASP A 127 -26.60 -7.67 -8.06
C ASP A 127 -27.56 -6.56 -7.57
N LEU A 128 -27.04 -5.42 -7.11
CA LEU A 128 -27.84 -4.26 -6.68
C LEU A 128 -28.64 -3.63 -7.83
N GLN A 129 -28.07 -3.59 -9.04
CA GLN A 129 -28.79 -3.15 -10.25
C GLN A 129 -29.99 -4.04 -10.55
N SER A 130 -29.79 -5.36 -10.46
CA SER A 130 -30.86 -6.34 -10.68
C SER A 130 -31.95 -6.23 -9.63
N GLU A 131 -31.57 -6.02 -8.36
CA GLU A 131 -32.51 -5.81 -7.27
C GLU A 131 -33.32 -4.52 -7.42
N ALA A 132 -32.68 -3.41 -7.76
CA ALA A 132 -33.35 -2.14 -8.01
C ALA A 132 -34.35 -2.26 -9.19
N ALA A 133 -33.97 -2.96 -10.27
CA ALA A 133 -34.86 -3.21 -11.39
C ALA A 133 -36.06 -4.09 -11.00
N ARG A 134 -35.83 -5.12 -10.18
CA ARG A 134 -36.91 -5.98 -9.65
C ARG A 134 -37.89 -5.17 -8.79
N LEU A 135 -37.39 -4.35 -7.86
CA LEU A 135 -38.22 -3.52 -6.99
C LEU A 135 -39.01 -2.47 -7.78
N GLN A 136 -38.41 -1.90 -8.84
CA GLN A 136 -39.11 -1.01 -9.76
C GLN A 136 -40.27 -1.74 -10.46
N GLN A 137 -40.04 -2.96 -10.97
CA GLN A 137 -41.11 -3.76 -11.59
C GLN A 137 -42.21 -4.10 -10.58
N ASP A 138 -41.84 -4.53 -9.36
CA ASP A 138 -42.78 -4.81 -8.28
C ASP A 138 -43.60 -3.56 -7.91
N PHE A 139 -42.99 -2.36 -7.93
CA PHE A 139 -43.68 -1.09 -7.66
C PHE A 139 -44.79 -0.81 -8.68
N TYR A 140 -44.54 -1.05 -9.98
CA TYR A 140 -45.55 -0.83 -11.02
C TYR A 140 -46.55 -1.99 -11.16
N ARG A 141 -46.23 -3.17 -10.64
CA ARG A 141 -47.11 -4.34 -10.67
C ARG A 141 -48.15 -4.31 -9.55
N TRP A 142 -47.88 -3.65 -8.43
CA TRP A 142 -48.74 -3.69 -7.24
C TRP A 142 -49.81 -2.58 -7.26
N ASP A 143 -51.08 -2.98 -7.20
CA ASP A 143 -52.21 -2.05 -7.27
C ASP A 143 -52.51 -1.33 -5.94
N ASP A 144 -52.20 -1.96 -4.79
CA ASP A 144 -52.41 -1.36 -3.46
C ASP A 144 -51.40 -0.22 -3.18
N PRO A 145 -51.85 1.05 -3.09
CA PRO A 145 -50.96 2.17 -2.84
C PRO A 145 -50.30 2.12 -1.46
N ALA A 146 -50.98 1.58 -0.44
CA ALA A 146 -50.45 1.55 0.91
C ALA A 146 -49.23 0.62 1.01
N TYR A 147 -49.32 -0.57 0.40
CA TYR A 147 -48.19 -1.50 0.33
C TYR A 147 -47.06 -0.98 -0.55
N ARG A 148 -47.40 -0.46 -1.73
CA ARG A 148 -46.43 0.08 -2.69
C ARG A 148 -45.59 1.20 -2.07
N ASP A 149 -46.23 2.17 -1.44
CA ASP A 149 -45.54 3.34 -0.90
C ASP A 149 -44.95 3.08 0.49
N GLY A 150 -45.52 2.15 1.28
CA GLY A 150 -45.04 1.81 2.62
C GLY A 150 -43.89 0.78 2.65
N VAL A 151 -43.80 -0.11 1.66
CA VAL A 151 -42.85 -1.24 1.65
C VAL A 151 -41.94 -1.21 0.42
N ILE A 152 -42.51 -1.15 -0.78
CA ILE A 152 -41.73 -1.30 -2.02
C ILE A 152 -40.87 -0.07 -2.28
N LYS A 153 -41.46 1.13 -2.21
CA LYS A 153 -40.74 2.38 -2.48
C LYS A 153 -39.54 2.60 -1.54
N PRO A 154 -39.66 2.47 -0.20
CA PRO A 154 -38.51 2.60 0.68
C PRO A 154 -37.42 1.56 0.42
N ALA A 155 -37.79 0.31 0.07
CA ALA A 155 -36.82 -0.71 -0.29
C ALA A 155 -36.08 -0.35 -1.60
N TRP A 156 -36.81 0.16 -2.58
CA TRP A 156 -36.23 0.62 -3.85
C TRP A 156 -35.28 1.80 -3.65
N ASP A 157 -35.66 2.80 -2.86
CA ASP A 157 -34.82 3.95 -2.53
C ASP A 157 -33.52 3.51 -1.83
N ARG A 158 -33.59 2.54 -0.91
CA ARG A 158 -32.39 1.96 -0.27
C ARG A 158 -31.50 1.24 -1.28
N ALA A 159 -32.06 0.45 -2.18
CA ALA A 159 -31.30 -0.24 -3.22
C ALA A 159 -30.58 0.75 -4.14
N LEU A 160 -31.24 1.85 -4.52
CA LEU A 160 -30.63 2.93 -5.31
C LEU A 160 -29.49 3.63 -4.55
N ALA A 161 -29.68 3.89 -3.25
CA ALA A 161 -28.64 4.48 -2.41
C ALA A 161 -27.42 3.55 -2.27
N GLN A 162 -27.64 2.26 -2.02
CA GLN A 162 -26.58 1.25 -1.96
C GLN A 162 -25.85 1.11 -3.30
N LEU A 163 -26.58 1.13 -4.40
CA LEU A 163 -26.01 1.09 -5.75
C LEU A 163 -25.13 2.31 -6.02
N ALA A 164 -25.57 3.50 -5.61
CA ALA A 164 -24.77 4.71 -5.76
C ALA A 164 -23.47 4.63 -4.94
N GLU A 165 -23.54 4.11 -3.72
CA GLU A 165 -22.36 3.96 -2.87
C GLU A 165 -21.41 2.87 -3.40
N ALA A 166 -21.93 1.71 -3.79
CA ALA A 166 -21.14 0.63 -4.37
C ALA A 166 -20.41 1.07 -5.65
N LYS A 167 -21.03 1.94 -6.47
CA LYS A 167 -20.37 2.55 -7.64
C LYS A 167 -19.25 3.50 -7.26
N LYS A 168 -19.42 4.35 -6.24
CA LYS A 168 -18.33 5.21 -5.75
C LYS A 168 -17.17 4.39 -5.22
N GLU A 169 -17.46 3.33 -4.49
CA GLU A 169 -16.44 2.42 -3.97
C GLU A 169 -15.72 1.68 -5.11
N LEU A 170 -16.44 1.24 -6.15
CA LEU A 170 -15.84 0.67 -7.34
C LEU A 170 -14.85 1.65 -8.02
N GLU A 171 -15.23 2.92 -8.14
CA GLU A 171 -14.35 3.97 -8.68
C GLU A 171 -13.13 4.22 -7.78
N ALA A 172 -13.30 4.15 -6.45
CA ALA A 172 -12.18 4.23 -5.52
C ALA A 172 -11.24 3.02 -5.64
N LEU A 173 -11.79 1.80 -5.75
CA LEU A 173 -11.04 0.56 -5.94
C LEU A 173 -10.29 0.55 -7.28
N ARG A 174 -10.89 1.07 -8.36
CA ARG A 174 -10.24 1.22 -9.67
C ARG A 174 -8.98 2.09 -9.61
N LYS A 175 -8.94 3.08 -8.73
CA LYS A 175 -7.76 3.92 -8.47
C LYS A 175 -6.74 3.25 -7.54
N GLY A 176 -7.14 2.24 -6.77
CA GLY A 176 -6.27 1.51 -5.84
C GLY A 176 -4.96 1.00 -6.48
N PRO A 177 -5.01 0.30 -7.63
CA PRO A 177 -3.82 -0.13 -8.36
C PRO A 177 -2.87 1.02 -8.72
N GLU A 178 -3.39 2.18 -9.12
CA GLU A 178 -2.57 3.36 -9.45
C GLU A 178 -1.88 3.93 -8.21
N VAL A 179 -2.56 3.93 -7.06
CA VAL A 179 -1.96 4.34 -5.78
C VAL A 179 -0.80 3.42 -5.40
N VAL A 180 -0.94 2.10 -5.61
CA VAL A 180 0.14 1.13 -5.38
C VAL A 180 1.33 1.39 -6.31
N LEU A 181 1.08 1.66 -7.60
CA LEU A 181 2.14 2.00 -8.55
C LEU A 181 2.86 3.30 -8.15
N ALA A 182 2.12 4.35 -7.80
CA ALA A 182 2.70 5.62 -7.35
C ALA A 182 3.52 5.46 -6.05
N ALA A 183 3.09 4.60 -5.12
CA ALA A 183 3.84 4.29 -3.91
C ALA A 183 5.13 3.54 -4.23
N ALA A 184 5.07 2.58 -5.16
CA ALA A 184 6.22 1.81 -5.61
C ALA A 184 7.25 2.69 -6.35
N ASP A 185 6.78 3.61 -7.20
CA ASP A 185 7.63 4.56 -7.92
C ASP A 185 8.41 5.47 -6.95
N ARG A 186 7.74 5.97 -5.89
CA ARG A 186 8.40 6.76 -4.82
C ARG A 186 9.47 5.96 -4.10
N GLU A 187 9.32 4.65 -4.06
CA GLU A 187 10.23 3.71 -3.43
C GLU A 187 11.36 3.22 -4.36
N GLY A 188 11.41 3.71 -5.60
CA GLY A 188 12.41 3.35 -6.59
C GLY A 188 12.19 1.96 -7.20
N VAL A 189 10.97 1.45 -7.14
CA VAL A 189 10.60 0.16 -7.75
C VAL A 189 10.52 0.32 -9.27
N PRO A 190 11.24 -0.48 -10.06
CA PRO A 190 11.17 -0.38 -11.51
C PRO A 190 9.83 -0.92 -12.03
N PRO A 191 9.24 -0.30 -13.08
CA PRO A 191 7.92 -0.66 -13.59
C PRO A 191 7.85 -2.09 -14.18
N GLY A 192 8.99 -2.69 -14.50
CA GLY A 192 9.08 -4.08 -14.95
C GLY A 192 8.63 -5.10 -13.89
N TRP A 193 8.62 -4.73 -12.60
CA TRP A 193 8.24 -5.64 -11.52
C TRP A 193 6.76 -6.05 -11.55
N PHE A 194 5.88 -5.25 -12.14
CA PHE A 194 4.43 -5.52 -12.14
C PHE A 194 3.93 -6.35 -13.34
N ARG A 195 4.78 -6.57 -14.35
CA ARG A 195 4.37 -7.27 -15.59
C ARG A 195 4.38 -8.78 -15.46
N GLU A 196 5.19 -9.29 -14.55
CA GLU A 196 5.40 -10.72 -14.38
C GLU A 196 4.30 -11.29 -13.48
N PRO A 197 3.62 -12.39 -13.90
CA PRO A 197 2.70 -13.08 -13.01
C PRO A 197 3.47 -13.49 -11.76
N LEU A 198 2.92 -13.15 -10.58
CA LEU A 198 3.50 -13.54 -9.30
C LEU A 198 3.78 -15.04 -9.37
N PRO A 199 5.04 -15.50 -9.26
CA PRO A 199 5.32 -16.92 -9.28
C PRO A 199 4.45 -17.57 -8.21
N PRO A 200 3.79 -18.71 -8.50
CA PRO A 200 2.94 -19.36 -7.52
C PRO A 200 3.76 -19.47 -6.25
N ALA A 201 3.27 -18.86 -5.16
CA ALA A 201 3.95 -18.85 -3.89
C ALA A 201 4.45 -20.26 -3.68
N ARG A 202 5.78 -20.47 -3.75
CA ARG A 202 6.39 -21.81 -3.74
C ARG A 202 5.63 -22.55 -2.68
N ALA A 203 4.77 -23.47 -3.08
CA ALA A 203 4.02 -24.29 -2.15
C ALA A 203 5.14 -24.93 -1.38
N GLY A 204 5.40 -24.40 -0.17
CA GLY A 204 6.48 -24.89 0.66
C GLY A 204 6.24 -26.37 0.65
N ARG A 205 7.25 -27.14 0.21
CA ARG A 205 7.16 -28.60 0.13
C ARG A 205 6.30 -29.01 1.29
N VAL A 206 5.10 -29.49 1.00
CA VAL A 206 4.36 -30.23 1.99
C VAL A 206 5.30 -31.39 2.23
N GLN A 207 6.12 -31.27 3.28
CA GLN A 207 6.78 -32.42 3.86
C GLN A 207 5.61 -33.38 4.01
N PRO A 208 5.65 -34.57 3.36
CA PRO A 208 4.59 -35.54 3.55
C PRO A 208 4.44 -35.67 5.06
N ARG A 209 3.29 -35.22 5.57
CA ARG A 209 2.98 -35.32 6.98
C ARG A 209 3.18 -36.81 7.29
N PRO A 210 4.04 -37.19 8.25
CA PRO A 210 4.13 -38.58 8.64
C PRO A 210 2.69 -39.06 8.90
N PRO A 211 2.30 -40.24 8.40
CA PRO A 211 0.93 -40.71 8.48
C PRO A 211 0.47 -40.58 9.92
N GLN A 212 -0.51 -39.71 10.14
CA GLN A 212 -1.15 -39.65 11.44
C GLN A 212 -1.86 -40.98 11.62
N GLU A 213 -1.43 -41.72 12.64
CA GLU A 213 -2.14 -42.88 13.15
C GLU A 213 -3.61 -42.50 13.29
N THR A 214 -4.45 -43.24 12.57
CA THR A 214 -5.90 -43.13 12.67
C THR A 214 -6.33 -43.30 14.12
N PRO A 215 -7.08 -42.36 14.73
CA PRO A 215 -7.72 -42.64 16.00
C PRO A 215 -8.73 -43.80 15.82
N PRO A 216 -8.85 -44.70 16.81
CA PRO A 216 -9.71 -45.87 16.70
C PRO A 216 -11.18 -45.47 16.52
N PRO A 217 -11.95 -46.22 15.70
CA PRO A 217 -13.38 -45.98 15.54
C PRO A 217 -14.12 -46.41 16.82
N GLY A 218 -14.75 -45.47 17.51
CA GLY A 218 -15.70 -45.84 18.56
C GLY A 218 -15.92 -44.82 19.67
N THR A 219 -16.41 -43.63 19.36
CA THR A 219 -17.25 -42.89 20.33
C THR A 219 -18.39 -42.20 19.59
N THR A 220 -19.55 -42.86 19.59
CA THR A 220 -20.84 -42.29 19.24
C THR A 220 -21.09 -41.06 20.10
N PRO A 221 -21.33 -39.86 19.54
CA PRO A 221 -21.75 -38.71 20.32
C PRO A 221 -23.20 -38.94 20.80
N THR A 222 -23.34 -39.14 22.11
CA THR A 222 -24.63 -39.16 22.82
C THR A 222 -25.42 -37.88 22.53
N PRO A 223 -26.69 -37.96 22.11
CA PRO A 223 -27.52 -36.77 21.90
C PRO A 223 -27.76 -36.07 23.25
N ARG A 224 -27.31 -34.82 23.36
CA ARG A 224 -27.61 -33.95 24.50
C ARG A 224 -29.10 -33.66 24.52
N ARG A 225 -29.74 -34.10 25.61
CA ARG A 225 -31.11 -33.82 26.02
C ARG A 225 -31.36 -32.31 26.08
N PRO A 226 -32.47 -31.78 25.52
CA PRO A 226 -32.83 -30.37 25.66
C PRO A 226 -33.18 -30.04 27.12
N PRO A 227 -32.89 -28.80 27.59
CA PRO A 227 -33.25 -28.36 28.92
C PRO A 227 -34.78 -28.20 29.07
N THR A 228 -35.30 -28.71 30.19
CA THR A 228 -36.69 -28.63 30.62
C THR A 228 -37.14 -27.16 30.77
N PRO A 229 -38.34 -26.76 30.30
CA PRO A 229 -38.88 -25.44 30.57
C PRO A 229 -39.23 -25.28 32.06
N THR A 230 -38.67 -24.24 32.67
CA THR A 230 -38.97 -23.82 34.05
C THR A 230 -40.42 -23.34 34.15
N PRO A 231 -41.24 -23.81 35.10
CA PRO A 231 -42.58 -23.30 35.30
C PRO A 231 -42.55 -21.85 35.81
N ILE A 232 -43.27 -20.99 35.10
CA ILE A 232 -43.51 -19.58 35.43
C ILE A 232 -44.36 -19.53 36.71
N ARG A 233 -43.79 -18.95 37.77
CA ARG A 233 -44.47 -18.69 39.04
C ARG A 233 -45.45 -17.50 38.85
N PRO A 234 -46.76 -17.66 39.05
CA PRO A 234 -47.69 -16.53 39.02
C PRO A 234 -47.40 -15.62 40.22
N GLY A 235 -47.07 -14.36 39.93
CA GLY A 235 -46.91 -13.30 40.92
C GLY A 235 -48.23 -13.03 41.62
N GLY A 236 -48.19 -13.03 42.95
CA GLY A 236 -49.32 -12.73 43.81
C GLY A 236 -49.73 -11.26 43.72
N SER A 237 -51.05 -11.05 43.70
CA SER A 237 -51.70 -9.79 44.04
C SER A 237 -51.47 -9.47 45.52
N GLU A 238 -50.83 -8.34 45.78
CA GLU A 238 -51.07 -7.48 46.94
C GLU A 238 -51.25 -6.08 46.34
N GLY A 239 -52.37 -5.37 46.50
CA GLY A 239 -53.04 -5.10 47.76
C GLY A 239 -52.67 -3.67 48.16
N GLY A 240 -53.42 -2.67 47.70
CA GLY A 240 -53.21 -1.26 48.02
C GLY A 240 -54.53 -0.51 47.96
N SER A 241 -55.18 -0.42 49.12
CA SER A 241 -56.29 0.49 49.43
C SER A 241 -55.82 1.93 49.55
#